data_AF-A0A6V7JUI0-F1
#
_entry.id   AF-A0A6V7JUI0-F1
#
_cell.length_a   1.000
_cell.length_b   1.000
_cell.length_c   1.000
_cell.angle_alpha   90.00
_cell.angle_beta   90.00
_cell.angle_gamma   90.00
#
_symmetry.space_group_name_H-M   'P 1'
#
loop_
_entity.id
_entity.type
_entity.pdbx_description
1 polymer ?
#
loop_
_entity_poly.entity_id
_entity_poly.type
_entity_poly.pdbx_seq_one_letter_code
_entity_poly.pdbx_strand_id
1 'polypeptide(L)' 'DDWLENPYCNFGPTIEPELEGALLVKDPRKIMEDGEFRDIPWIVGVVAAEGLLKTT' A
#
# COMPACT_ATOMS: atom_id res chain seq x y z
N ASP A 1 18.46 -4.54 -6.63
CA ASP A 1 18.22 -3.57 -7.71
C ASP A 1 17.21 -4.03 -8.77
N ASP A 2 16.95 -5.34 -8.93
CA ASP A 2 15.96 -5.91 -9.87
C ASP A 2 14.49 -5.39 -9.80
N TRP A 3 14.07 -4.77 -8.69
CA TRP A 3 12.73 -4.17 -8.58
C TRP A 3 12.60 -2.81 -9.26
N LEU A 4 13.71 -2.11 -9.47
CA LEU A 4 13.73 -0.81 -10.17
C LEU A 4 13.59 -0.97 -11.69
N GLU A 5 14.04 -2.10 -12.23
CA GLU A 5 14.04 -2.38 -13.67
C GLU A 5 12.74 -3.03 -14.18
N ASN A 6 11.89 -3.52 -13.27
CA ASN A 6 10.58 -4.09 -13.60
C ASN A 6 9.52 -3.68 -12.57
N PRO A 7 9.04 -2.41 -12.64
CA PRO A 7 8.02 -1.92 -11.73
C PRO A 7 6.70 -2.67 -11.95
N TYR A 8 6.21 -3.37 -10.92
CA TYR A 8 4.92 -4.07 -10.97
C TYR A 8 3.75 -3.13 -11.30
N CYS A 9 3.84 -1.87 -10.89
CA CYS A 9 2.90 -0.81 -11.24
C CYS A 9 3.66 0.48 -11.53
N ASN A 10 3.40 1.09 -12.69
CA ASN A 10 3.96 2.40 -13.06
C ASN A 10 3.32 3.56 -12.29
N PHE A 11 2.08 3.37 -11.83
CA PHE A 11 1.32 4.33 -11.04
C PHE A 11 0.67 3.59 -9.88
N GLY A 12 0.88 4.08 -8.65
CA GLY A 12 0.31 3.51 -7.44
C GLY A 12 -0.22 4.61 -6.51
N PRO A 13 -0.84 4.23 -5.39
CA PRO A 13 -1.23 5.18 -4.35
C PRO A 13 -0.03 6.03 -3.90
N THR A 14 -0.27 7.32 -3.67
CA THR A 14 0.76 8.27 -3.22
C THR A 14 0.20 9.15 -2.12
N ILE A 15 1.09 9.78 -1.35
CA ILE A 15 0.72 10.83 -0.40
C ILE A 15 0.24 12.05 -1.20
N GLU A 16 -0.93 12.54 -0.84
CA GLU A 16 -1.59 13.72 -1.40
C GLU A 16 -1.29 14.97 -0.55
N PRO A 17 -1.31 16.17 -1.14
CA PRO A 17 -1.36 17.40 -0.38
C PRO A 17 -2.68 17.51 0.40
N GLU A 18 -2.68 18.24 1.52
CA GLU A 18 -3.89 18.48 2.32
C GLU A 18 -4.87 19.40 1.57
N LEU A 19 -5.84 18.79 0.91
CA LEU A 19 -6.89 19.44 0.14
C LEU A 19 -8.25 18.82 0.50
N GLU A 20 -9.34 19.57 0.29
CA GLU A 20 -10.69 19.03 0.47
C GLU A 20 -10.90 17.81 -0.44
N GLY A 21 -11.26 16.67 0.17
CA GLY A 21 -11.50 15.40 -0.52
C GLY A 21 -10.26 14.52 -0.72
N ALA A 22 -9.08 14.91 -0.24
CA ALA A 22 -7.89 14.05 -0.28
C ALA A 22 -8.09 12.75 0.50
N LEU A 23 -7.56 11.63 -0.02
CA LEU A 23 -7.74 10.30 0.57
C LEU A 23 -6.57 9.91 1.48
N LEU A 24 -5.33 10.11 1.02
CA LEU A 24 -4.13 9.68 1.72
C LEU A 24 -3.15 10.85 1.91
N VAL A 25 -3.33 11.64 2.97
CA VAL A 25 -2.50 12.82 3.26
C VAL A 25 -1.26 12.52 4.13
N LYS A 26 -1.13 11.27 4.61
CA LYS A 26 -0.08 10.84 5.55
C LYS A 26 0.44 9.46 5.13
N ASP A 27 1.71 9.16 5.46
CA ASP A 27 2.27 7.81 5.28
C ASP A 27 1.38 6.77 5.99
N PRO A 28 0.95 5.69 5.31
CA PRO A 28 0.07 4.67 5.90
C PRO A 28 0.60 4.10 7.22
N ARG A 29 1.92 3.99 7.40
CA ARG A 29 2.50 3.48 8.66
C ARG A 29 2.23 4.44 9.82
N LYS A 30 2.28 5.75 9.56
CA LYS A 30 1.96 6.77 10.56
C LYS A 30 0.48 6.76 10.91
N ILE A 31 -0.40 6.60 9.92
CA ILE A 31 -1.86 6.43 10.15
C ILE A 31 -2.13 5.24 11.09
N MET A 32 -1.42 4.12 10.89
CA MET A 32 -1.54 2.93 11.74
C MET A 32 -0.97 3.15 13.14
N GLU A 33 0.21 3.77 13.26
CA GLU A 33 0.84 4.09 14.56
C GLU A 33 -0.01 5.05 15.40
N ASP A 34 -0.64 6.02 14.75
CA ASP A 34 -1.45 7.07 15.38
C ASP A 34 -2.89 6.61 15.68
N GLY A 35 -3.29 5.41 15.22
CA GLY A 35 -4.65 4.91 15.41
C GLY A 35 -5.70 5.61 14.53
N GLU A 36 -5.28 6.28 13.47
CA GLU A 36 -6.13 7.08 12.55
C GLU A 36 -6.84 6.19 11.51
N PHE A 37 -7.32 5.02 11.93
CA PHE A 37 -8.00 4.07 11.08
C PHE A 37 -9.29 3.57 11.73
N ARG A 38 -10.11 2.86 10.96
CA ARG A 38 -11.32 2.25 11.50
C ARG A 38 -10.96 1.01 12.32
N ASP A 39 -11.21 1.07 13.62
CA ASP A 39 -11.02 -0.07 14.52
C ASP A 39 -12.16 -1.09 14.37
N ILE A 40 -11.97 -2.04 13.44
CA ILE A 40 -12.90 -3.13 13.15
C ILE A 40 -12.12 -4.44 12.93
N PRO A 41 -12.71 -5.63 13.17
CA PRO A 41 -12.02 -6.89 12.93
C PRO A 41 -11.54 -7.01 11.48
N TRP A 42 -10.26 -7.34 11.30
CA TRP A 42 -9.62 -7.50 10.00
C TRP A 42 -8.91 -8.86 9.92
N ILE A 43 -9.13 -9.59 8.83
CA ILE A 43 -8.48 -10.86 8.55
C ILE A 43 -7.72 -10.71 7.23
N VAL A 44 -6.42 -11.03 7.26
CA VAL A 44 -5.54 -11.04 6.08
C VAL A 44 -4.74 -12.32 6.00
N GLY A 45 -4.34 -12.70 4.79
CA GLY A 45 -3.53 -13.87 4.50
C GLY A 45 -2.75 -13.72 3.20
N VAL A 46 -1.82 -14.65 2.98
CA VAL A 46 -1.00 -14.78 1.77
C VAL A 46 -1.07 -16.23 1.28
N VAL A 47 -0.87 -16.48 -0.02
CA VAL A 47 -0.77 -17.85 -0.53
C VAL A 47 0.68 -18.37 -0.55
N ALA A 48 0.84 -19.69 -0.59
CA ALA A 48 2.15 -20.34 -0.54
C ALA A 48 3.08 -20.00 -1.73
N ALA A 49 2.52 -19.48 -2.84
CA ALA A 49 3.26 -19.29 -4.09
C ALA A 49 2.94 -17.96 -4.80
N GLU A 50 2.77 -16.84 -4.06
CA GLU A 50 2.56 -15.49 -4.63
C GLU A 50 3.64 -15.11 -5.68
N GLY A 51 4.89 -15.53 -5.45
CA GLY A 51 6.01 -15.24 -6.34
C GLY A 51 5.87 -15.80 -7.77
N LEU A 52 4.96 -16.76 -8.00
CA LEU A 52 4.64 -17.25 -9.35
C LEU A 52 3.96 -16.18 -10.22
N LEU A 53 3.44 -15.10 -9.63
CA LEU A 53 2.89 -13.97 -10.37
C LEU A 53 3.92 -13.28 -11.27
N LYS A 54 5.21 -13.32 -10.89
CA LYS A 54 6.31 -12.66 -11.61
C LYS A 54 7.20 -13.69 -12.31
N THR A 55 6.60 -14.59 -13.11
CA THR A 55 7.34 -15.52 -13.98
C THR A 55 7.23 -15.07 -15.44
N THR A 56 8.02 -14.08 -15.83
CA THR A 56 8.31 -13.74 -17.23
C THR A 56 9.76 -13.34 -17.36
#